data_AF-Q9W286-F1
#
_entry.id   AF-Q9W286-F1
#
_cell.length_a   1.000
_cell.length_b   1.000
_cell.length_c   1.000
_cell.angle_alpha   90.00
_cell.angle_beta   90.00
_cell.angle_gamma   90.00
#
_symmetry.space_group_name_H-M   'P 1'
#
loop_
_entity.id
_entity.type
_entity.pdbx_description
1 polymer ?
#
loop_
_entity_poly.entity_id
_entity_poly.type
_entity_poly.pdbx_seq_one_letter_code
_entity_poly.pdbx_strand_id
1 'polypeptide(L)'
;MFCGRKCCLFCLFMSAWGFLMLNLLGIFFYVQSLMLLESLPLPHHFPSQEAFKEQADEAYQDVSTRCFVAAVFYLGFVFIAIVAIRRDNKRRKRLYKRGPGHLRFRR
;
A
#
# COMPACT_ATOMS: atom_id res chain seq x y z
N MET A 1 18.47 -0.49 -20.14
CA MET A 1 18.03 0.35 -21.27
C MET A 1 16.51 0.50 -21.16
N PHE A 2 15.96 1.72 -21.16
CA PHE A 2 14.51 2.02 -21.01
C PHE A 2 13.81 1.54 -19.73
N CYS A 3 14.01 2.22 -18.59
CA CYS A 3 12.99 2.25 -17.55
C CYS A 3 12.75 3.70 -17.14
N GLY A 4 12.13 4.44 -18.06
CA GLY A 4 11.61 5.77 -17.77
C GLY A 4 10.63 5.72 -16.59
N ARG A 5 10.30 6.91 -16.08
CA ARG A 5 9.53 7.17 -14.85
C ARG A 5 8.24 6.36 -14.62
N LYS A 6 7.74 5.64 -15.63
CA LYS A 6 6.61 4.70 -15.58
C LYS A 6 6.98 3.37 -14.89
N CYS A 7 8.22 2.90 -14.99
CA CYS A 7 8.63 1.63 -14.38
C CYS A 7 8.63 1.70 -12.84
N CYS A 8 9.20 2.76 -12.24
CA CYS A 8 9.14 2.95 -10.79
C CYS A 8 7.69 3.00 -10.27
N LEU A 9 6.80 3.67 -11.02
CA LEU A 9 5.37 3.69 -10.69
C LEU A 9 4.76 2.29 -10.74
N PHE A 10 5.07 1.51 -11.77
CA PHE A 10 4.57 0.15 -11.92
C PHE A 10 5.09 -0.79 -10.81
N CYS A 11 6.38 -0.74 -10.47
CA CYS A 11 6.95 -1.55 -9.38
C CYS A 11 6.31 -1.21 -8.03
N LEU A 12 6.06 0.08 -7.76
CA LEU A 12 5.42 0.52 -6.52
C LEU A 12 3.95 0.11 -6.48
N PHE A 13 3.25 0.22 -7.61
CA PHE A 13 1.88 -0.25 -7.73
C PHE A 13 1.79 -1.77 -7.54
N MET A 14 2.71 -2.54 -8.11
CA MET A 14 2.79 -3.99 -7.91
C MET A 14 3.11 -4.37 -6.47
N SER A 15 3.98 -3.62 -5.79
CA SER A 15 4.26 -3.85 -4.38
C SER A 15 3.03 -3.57 -3.51
N ALA A 16 2.33 -2.45 -3.76
CA ALA A 16 1.09 -2.14 -3.05
C ALA A 16 0.02 -3.21 -3.32
N TRP A 17 -0.17 -3.59 -4.59
CA TRP A 17 -1.09 -4.64 -5.00
C TRP A 17 -0.78 -5.99 -4.34
N GLY A 18 0.51 -6.35 -4.25
CA GLY A 18 0.96 -7.56 -3.55
C GLY A 18 0.58 -7.53 -2.07
N PHE A 19 0.79 -6.40 -1.38
CA PHE A 19 0.34 -6.24 0.02
C PHE A 19 -1.17 -6.37 0.16
N LEU A 20 -1.95 -5.78 -0.74
CA LEU A 20 -3.42 -5.92 -0.75
C LEU A 20 -3.84 -7.38 -0.94
N MET A 21 -3.24 -8.08 -1.89
CA MET A 21 -3.53 -9.49 -2.15
C MET A 21 -3.12 -10.40 -1.00
N LEU A 22 -1.99 -10.15 -0.35
CA LEU A 22 -1.57 -10.90 0.84
C LEU A 22 -2.55 -10.72 2.01
N ASN A 23 -3.04 -9.51 2.23
CA ASN A 23 -4.09 -9.26 3.24
C ASN A 23 -5.39 -9.99 2.87
N LEU A 24 -5.84 -9.87 1.62
CA LEU A 24 -7.05 -10.57 1.14
C LEU A 24 -6.92 -12.09 1.26
N LEU A 25 -5.77 -12.66 0.90
CA LEU A 25 -5.52 -14.10 1.00
C LEU A 25 -5.47 -14.56 2.46
N GLY A 26 -4.79 -13.84 3.35
CA GLY A 26 -4.76 -14.19 4.77
C GLY A 26 -6.16 -14.20 5.37
N ILE A 27 -6.99 -13.23 4.97
CA ILE A 27 -8.39 -13.14 5.43
C ILE A 27 -9.23 -14.26 4.82
N PHE A 28 -9.12 -14.52 3.51
CA PHE A 28 -9.89 -15.58 2.86
C PHE A 28 -9.51 -16.96 3.39
N PHE A 29 -8.22 -17.20 3.64
CA PHE A 29 -7.75 -18.39 4.33
C PHE A 29 -8.29 -18.45 5.75
N TYR A 30 -8.39 -17.34 6.48
CA TYR A 30 -9.03 -17.35 7.79
C TYR A 30 -10.51 -17.73 7.67
N VAL A 31 -11.28 -17.10 6.79
CA VAL A 31 -12.71 -17.43 6.57
C VAL A 31 -12.95 -18.88 6.15
N GLN A 32 -12.13 -19.44 5.24
CA GLN A 32 -12.24 -20.86 4.86
C GLN A 32 -11.65 -21.82 5.90
N SER A 33 -10.57 -21.46 6.59
CA SER A 33 -10.00 -22.30 7.66
C SER A 33 -10.83 -22.24 8.94
N LEU A 34 -11.63 -21.19 9.16
CA LEU A 34 -12.68 -21.16 10.17
C LEU A 34 -13.72 -22.25 9.92
N MET A 35 -14.02 -22.56 8.64
CA MET A 35 -14.88 -23.71 8.30
C MET A 35 -14.22 -25.05 8.66
N LEU A 36 -12.89 -25.15 8.55
CA LEU A 36 -12.17 -26.35 9.01
C LEU A 36 -12.01 -26.37 10.54
N LEU A 37 -11.95 -25.21 11.20
CA LEU A 37 -11.89 -25.12 12.66
C LEU A 37 -13.20 -25.55 13.31
N GLU A 38 -14.34 -25.41 12.63
CA GLU A 38 -15.62 -26.03 13.03
C GLU A 38 -15.52 -27.57 13.13
N SER A 39 -14.55 -28.18 12.45
CA SER A 39 -14.27 -29.63 12.55
C SER A 39 -13.29 -29.98 13.68
N LEU A 40 -12.58 -29.01 14.26
CA LEU A 40 -11.65 -29.25 15.36
C LEU A 40 -12.43 -29.06 16.68
N PRO A 41 -12.63 -30.12 17.49
CA PRO A 41 -13.43 -30.06 18.70
C PRO A 41 -12.67 -29.30 19.78
N LEU A 42 -12.64 -27.97 19.69
CA LEU A 42 -12.22 -27.14 20.81
C LEU A 42 -13.40 -26.90 21.75
N PRO A 43 -13.18 -27.02 23.07
CA PRO A 43 -14.26 -27.14 24.03
C PRO A 43 -14.86 -25.77 24.34
N HIS A 44 -16.19 -25.73 24.32
CA HIS A 44 -17.04 -24.76 25.01
C HIS A 44 -17.23 -23.36 24.37
N HIS A 45 -18.36 -23.27 23.67
CA HIS A 45 -19.36 -22.18 23.78
C HIS A 45 -19.09 -20.86 23.03
N PHE A 46 -19.23 -20.90 21.71
CA PHE A 46 -19.80 -19.78 20.96
C PHE A 46 -21.05 -20.32 20.22
N PRO A 47 -22.27 -19.92 20.61
CA PRO A 47 -23.49 -20.66 20.27
C PRO A 47 -24.05 -20.44 18.85
N SER A 48 -23.38 -19.71 17.96
CA SER A 48 -23.85 -19.60 16.58
C SER A 48 -22.73 -19.23 15.61
N GLN A 49 -22.77 -19.82 14.40
CA GLN A 49 -21.98 -19.37 13.25
C GLN A 49 -22.16 -17.86 13.00
N GLU A 50 -23.33 -17.31 13.38
CA GLU A 50 -23.64 -15.89 13.27
C GLU A 50 -22.74 -15.03 14.18
N ALA A 51 -22.56 -15.41 15.46
CA ALA A 51 -21.70 -14.66 16.38
C ALA A 51 -20.22 -14.67 15.93
N PHE A 52 -19.74 -15.80 15.40
CA PHE A 52 -18.40 -15.87 14.82
C PHE A 52 -18.26 -14.98 13.58
N LYS A 53 -19.27 -14.98 12.70
CA LYS A 53 -19.28 -14.12 11.51
C LYS A 53 -19.31 -12.66 11.91
N GLU A 54 -20.10 -12.28 12.90
CA GLU A 54 -20.18 -10.91 13.42
C GLU A 54 -18.84 -10.46 14.00
N GLN A 55 -18.21 -11.29 14.83
CA GLN A 55 -16.90 -10.97 15.43
C GLN A 55 -15.78 -10.93 14.38
N ALA A 56 -15.86 -11.77 13.34
CA ALA A 56 -14.95 -11.73 12.20
C ALA A 56 -15.16 -10.47 11.33
N ASP A 57 -16.41 -10.04 11.14
CA ASP A 57 -16.75 -8.85 10.35
C ASP A 57 -16.27 -7.58 11.05
N GLU A 58 -16.44 -7.47 12.37
CA GLU A 58 -15.86 -6.37 13.16
C GLU A 58 -14.33 -6.31 13.03
N ALA A 59 -13.65 -7.44 13.23
CA ALA A 59 -12.19 -7.51 13.09
C ALA A 59 -11.75 -7.17 11.66
N TYR A 60 -12.53 -7.58 10.65
CA TYR A 60 -12.25 -7.30 9.25
C TYR A 60 -12.42 -5.83 8.92
N GLN A 61 -13.49 -5.18 9.38
CA GLN A 61 -13.74 -3.76 9.15
C GLN A 61 -12.57 -2.93 9.67
N ASP A 62 -12.06 -3.26 10.85
CA ASP A 62 -10.94 -2.55 11.45
C ASP A 62 -9.60 -2.76 10.71
N VAL A 63 -9.26 -4.00 10.38
CA VAL A 63 -7.99 -4.33 9.70
C VAL A 63 -7.98 -3.84 8.26
N SER A 64 -9.07 -4.08 7.51
CA SER A 64 -9.19 -3.65 6.12
C SER A 64 -9.12 -2.14 5.99
N THR A 65 -9.79 -1.40 6.88
CA THR A 65 -9.77 0.08 6.86
C THR A 65 -8.38 0.61 7.16
N ARG A 66 -7.70 0.11 8.20
CA ARG A 66 -6.32 0.52 8.54
C ARG A 66 -5.34 0.23 7.40
N CYS A 67 -5.43 -0.95 6.81
CA CYS A 67 -4.58 -1.36 5.68
C CYS A 67 -4.83 -0.49 4.44
N PHE A 68 -6.10 -0.27 4.09
CA PHE A 68 -6.48 0.55 2.95
C PHE A 68 -6.02 2.00 3.10
N VAL A 69 -6.20 2.59 4.28
CA VAL A 69 -5.75 3.95 4.59
C VAL A 69 -4.22 4.04 4.46
N ALA A 70 -3.48 3.09 5.05
CA ALA A 70 -2.03 3.04 4.91
C ALA A 70 -1.60 2.90 3.44
N ALA A 71 -2.28 2.05 2.66
CA ALA A 71 -2.01 1.88 1.24
C ALA A 71 -2.25 3.16 0.44
N VAL A 72 -3.34 3.88 0.70
CA VAL A 72 -3.65 5.17 0.07
C VAL A 72 -2.58 6.21 0.43
N PHE A 73 -2.16 6.30 1.69
CA PHE A 73 -1.08 7.21 2.09
C PHE A 73 0.24 6.84 1.42
N TYR A 74 0.56 5.56 1.30
CA TYR A 74 1.78 5.10 0.65
C TYR A 74 1.77 5.45 -0.85
N LEU A 75 0.67 5.18 -1.54
CA LEU A 75 0.47 5.56 -2.94
C LEU A 75 0.53 7.08 -3.13
N GLY A 76 -0.14 7.83 -2.25
CA GLY A 76 -0.12 9.29 -2.25
C GLY A 76 1.28 9.84 -2.04
N PHE A 77 2.00 9.36 -1.03
CA PHE A 77 3.37 9.78 -0.73
C PHE A 77 4.32 9.46 -1.89
N VAL A 78 4.21 8.27 -2.48
CA VAL A 78 4.95 7.89 -3.68
C VAL A 78 4.65 8.82 -4.84
N PHE A 79 3.37 9.10 -5.09
CA PHE A 79 2.97 10.00 -6.18
C PHE A 79 3.52 11.41 -5.96
N ILE A 80 3.43 11.94 -4.74
CA ILE A 80 3.96 13.24 -4.35
C ILE A 80 5.49 13.24 -4.48
N ALA A 81 6.20 12.22 -4.01
CA ALA A 81 7.64 12.09 -4.16
C ALA A 81 8.04 12.10 -5.64
N ILE A 82 7.30 11.39 -6.50
CA ILE A 82 7.53 11.36 -7.95
C ILE A 82 7.26 12.71 -8.61
N VAL A 83 6.23 13.43 -8.18
CA VAL A 83 5.92 14.79 -8.65
C VAL A 83 6.98 15.78 -8.15
N ALA A 84 7.45 15.65 -6.92
CA ALA A 84 8.51 16.46 -6.33
C ALA A 84 9.84 16.24 -7.07
N ILE A 85 10.23 14.98 -7.30
CA ILE A 85 11.41 14.62 -8.11
C ILE A 85 11.27 15.13 -9.54
N ARG A 86 10.07 15.08 -10.13
CA ARG A 86 9.80 15.72 -11.44
C ARG A 86 10.06 17.21 -11.41
N ARG A 87 9.51 17.88 -10.41
CA ARG A 87 9.55 19.33 -10.27
C ARG A 87 10.99 19.77 -10.03
N ASP A 88 11.72 19.05 -9.17
CA ASP A 88 13.14 19.24 -8.93
C ASP A 88 13.95 19.00 -10.21
N ASN A 89 13.72 17.90 -10.94
CA ASN A 89 14.40 17.67 -12.22
C ASN A 89 14.09 18.75 -13.26
N LYS A 90 12.84 19.26 -13.34
CA LYS A 90 12.49 20.39 -14.20
C LYS A 90 13.21 21.67 -13.75
N ARG A 91 13.36 21.88 -12.43
CA ARG A 91 14.11 22.99 -11.83
C ARG A 91 15.61 22.87 -12.11
N ARG A 92 16.21 21.68 -11.98
CA ARG A 92 17.60 21.37 -12.35
C ARG A 92 17.86 21.61 -13.83
N LYS A 93 16.95 21.22 -14.72
CA LYS A 93 17.05 21.56 -16.16
C LYS A 93 17.03 23.07 -16.41
N ARG A 94 16.21 23.84 -15.67
CA ARG A 94 16.22 25.32 -15.77
C ARG A 94 17.53 25.92 -15.23
N LEU A 95 18.07 25.37 -14.14
CA LEU A 95 19.35 25.79 -13.55
C LEU A 95 20.53 25.49 -14.48
N TYR A 96 20.59 24.29 -15.07
CA TYR A 96 21.61 23.94 -16.06
C TYR A 96 21.55 24.84 -17.29
N LYS A 97 20.36 25.12 -17.82
CA LYS A 97 20.17 26.08 -18.93
C LYS A 97 20.53 27.53 -18.56
N ARG A 98 20.37 27.92 -17.29
CA ARG A 98 20.84 29.23 -16.79
C ARG A 98 22.36 29.30 -16.60
N GLY A 99 23.08 28.21 -16.91
CA GLY A 99 24.53 28.15 -17.02
C GLY A 99 25.26 28.25 -15.68
N PRO A 100 26.53 27.82 -15.61
CA PRO A 100 27.39 27.96 -14.43
C PRO A 100 27.77 29.43 -14.12
N GLY A 101 27.27 30.42 -14.87
CA GLY A 101 27.58 31.84 -14.67
C GLY A 101 26.94 32.46 -13.42
N HIS A 102 25.79 31.97 -12.95
CA HIS A 102 25.09 32.60 -11.81
C HIS A 102 25.64 32.17 -10.43
N LEU A 103 26.33 31.03 -10.34
CA LEU A 103 26.97 30.57 -9.09
C LEU A 103 28.18 31.43 -8.70
N ARG A 104 28.75 32.23 -9.62
CA ARG A 104 29.85 33.14 -9.31
C ARG A 104 29.41 34.45 -8.62
N PHE A 105 28.11 34.74 -8.55
CA PHE A 105 27.61 35.99 -7.93
C PHE A 105 26.98 35.81 -6.54
N ARG A 106 27.10 34.63 -5.91
CA ARG A 106 26.66 34.42 -4.52
C ARG A 106 27.79 34.01 -3.57
N ARG A 107 29.02 34.37 -3.92
CA ARG A 107 30.16 34.43 -2.99
C ARG A 107 30.63 35.87 -2.98
#